data_AF-A0A925KDZ2-F1
#
_entry.id   AF-A0A925KDZ2-F1
#
_cell.length_a   1.000
_cell.length_b   1.000
_cell.length_c   1.000
_cell.angle_alpha   90.00
_cell.angle_beta   90.00
_cell.angle_gamma   90.00
#
_symmetry.space_group_name_H-M   'P 1'
#
loop_
_entity.id
_entity.type
_entity.pdbx_description
1 polymer ?
#
loop_
_entity_poly.entity_id
_entity_poly.type
_entity_poly.pdbx_seq_one_letter_code
_entity_poly.pdbx_strand_id
1 'polypeptide(L)'
;MRALTWAGVALGLALLTAVLHGSAVGGGWRFDDAPHLQFVATYSPWQYFGVREVMLRQSYAHITPWNALFYEIGLPWFGLDARGHHVHLLVVLWATALASFALLQRWLHVVPALAGAVLFLAMPPTAVVGQLLMTGHYAYGLLFSVLSLHCFAGTLQRSGARPAWLAAFFYALACLCKELYVPLVLVTLALPLADVRARL
;
A
#
# COMPACT_ATOMS: atom_id res chain seq x y z
N MET A 1 11.56 14.12 -22.63
CA MET A 1 11.43 15.05 -21.48
C MET A 1 10.58 14.48 -20.35
N ARG A 2 9.31 14.05 -20.56
CA ARG A 2 8.48 13.47 -19.49
C ARG A 2 9.06 12.19 -18.84
N ALA A 3 9.68 11.29 -19.60
CA ALA A 3 10.26 10.07 -19.01
C ALA A 3 11.46 10.37 -18.07
N LEU A 4 12.30 11.34 -18.45
CA LEU A 4 13.47 11.75 -17.66
C LEU A 4 13.04 12.38 -16.31
N THR A 5 11.90 13.09 -16.28
CA THR A 5 11.34 13.63 -15.04
C THR A 5 10.76 12.55 -14.13
N TRP A 6 10.14 11.50 -14.68
CA TRP A 6 9.58 10.40 -13.87
C TRP A 6 10.66 9.53 -13.23
N ALA A 7 11.72 9.21 -13.97
CA ALA A 7 12.87 8.48 -13.43
C ALA A 7 13.55 9.28 -12.31
N GLY A 8 13.76 10.59 -12.50
CA GLY A 8 14.33 11.46 -11.48
C GLY A 8 13.46 11.53 -10.21
N VAL A 9 12.14 11.64 -10.35
CA VAL A 9 11.22 11.61 -9.20
C VAL A 9 11.25 10.25 -8.48
N ALA A 10 11.19 9.15 -9.23
CA ALA A 10 11.22 7.81 -8.65
C ALA A 10 12.52 7.56 -7.87
N LEU A 11 13.67 7.92 -8.43
CA LEU A 11 14.97 7.81 -7.78
C LEU A 11 15.08 8.76 -6.58
N GLY A 12 14.61 10.00 -6.70
CA GLY A 12 14.60 10.96 -5.61
C GLY A 12 13.76 10.49 -4.42
N LEU A 13 12.57 9.94 -4.68
CA LEU A 13 11.71 9.36 -3.64
C LEU A 13 12.31 8.08 -3.05
N ALA A 14 13.00 7.25 -3.85
CA ALA A 14 13.69 6.06 -3.35
C ALA A 14 14.83 6.45 -2.40
N LEU A 15 15.65 7.42 -2.81
CA LEU A 15 16.73 7.96 -1.97
C LEU A 15 16.17 8.56 -0.68
N LEU A 16 15.10 9.36 -0.77
CA LEU A 16 14.46 9.94 0.41
C LEU A 16 13.91 8.85 1.35
N THR A 17 13.28 7.81 0.79
CA THR A 17 12.78 6.67 1.59
C THR A 17 13.93 5.98 2.32
N ALA A 18 15.05 5.73 1.64
CA ALA A 18 16.24 5.13 2.25
C ALA A 18 16.86 6.03 3.33
N VAL A 19 16.93 7.35 3.11
CA VAL A 19 17.48 8.30 4.09
C VAL A 19 16.60 8.39 5.34
N LEU A 20 15.28 8.50 5.18
CA LEU A 20 14.37 8.69 6.31
C LEU A 20 14.09 7.39 7.07
N HIS A 21 14.00 6.26 6.37
CA HIS A 21 13.48 5.01 6.92
C HIS A 21 14.48 3.85 6.86
N GLY A 22 15.66 4.03 6.26
CA GLY A 22 16.66 2.97 6.08
C GLY A 22 17.18 2.35 7.37
N SER A 23 17.08 3.07 8.50
CA SER A 23 17.42 2.52 9.83
C SER A 23 16.55 1.32 10.20
N ALA A 24 15.34 1.20 9.64
CA ALA A 24 14.44 0.06 9.86
C ALA A 24 15.07 -1.27 9.44
N VAL A 25 15.96 -1.26 8.45
CA VAL A 25 16.63 -2.48 7.95
C VAL A 25 17.41 -3.17 9.08
N GLY A 26 17.97 -2.42 10.04
CA GLY A 26 18.63 -2.99 11.22
C GLY A 26 17.68 -3.38 12.36
N GLY A 27 16.37 -3.32 12.15
CA GLY A 27 15.38 -3.37 13.22
C GLY A 27 15.09 -4.76 13.81
N GLY A 28 15.38 -5.82 13.07
CA GLY A 28 15.03 -7.20 13.46
C GLY A 28 13.52 -7.44 13.52
N TRP A 29 13.12 -8.59 14.07
CA TRP A 29 11.74 -8.94 14.37
C TRP A 29 11.28 -8.30 15.67
N ARG A 30 10.09 -7.71 15.69
CA ARG A 30 9.56 -6.97 16.85
C ARG A 30 8.06 -7.20 17.03
N PHE A 31 7.57 -6.98 18.23
CA PHE A 31 6.13 -6.98 18.54
C PHE A 31 5.43 -8.23 17.99
N ASP A 32 4.44 -8.06 17.11
CA ASP A 32 3.61 -9.14 16.59
C ASP A 32 4.28 -9.94 15.46
N ASP A 33 5.52 -9.64 15.06
CA ASP A 33 6.18 -10.32 13.94
C ASP A 33 6.30 -11.84 14.14
N ALA A 34 6.68 -12.29 15.34
CA ALA A 34 6.85 -13.71 15.63
C ALA A 34 5.53 -14.50 15.54
N PRO A 35 4.40 -14.04 16.12
CA PRO A 35 3.09 -14.62 15.87
C PRO A 35 2.72 -14.72 14.39
N HIS A 36 2.98 -13.69 13.58
CA HIS A 36 2.68 -13.73 12.15
C HIS A 36 3.55 -14.75 11.40
N LEU A 37 4.84 -14.82 11.71
CA LEU A 37 5.75 -15.81 11.15
C LEU A 37 5.34 -17.24 11.50
N GLN A 38 4.94 -17.48 12.76
CA GLN A 38 4.41 -18.77 13.18
C GLN A 38 3.11 -19.11 12.42
N PHE A 39 2.24 -18.13 12.23
CA PHE A 39 0.97 -18.32 11.53
C PHE A 39 1.18 -18.76 10.08
N VAL A 40 2.06 -18.08 9.32
CA VAL A 40 2.37 -18.45 7.93
C VAL A 40 3.17 -19.74 7.81
N ALA A 41 3.88 -20.14 8.86
CA ALA A 41 4.52 -21.47 8.92
C ALA A 41 3.49 -22.60 9.15
N THR A 42 2.30 -22.27 9.66
CA THR A 42 1.25 -23.25 10.01
C THR A 42 0.17 -23.35 8.93
N TYR A 43 -0.18 -22.24 8.30
CA TYR A 43 -1.28 -22.15 7.35
C TYR A 43 -0.84 -21.61 5.99
N SER A 44 -1.44 -22.13 4.93
CA SER A 44 -1.23 -21.67 3.56
C SER A 44 -2.19 -20.53 3.17
N PRO A 45 -1.87 -19.74 2.12
CA PRO A 45 -2.69 -18.59 1.71
C PRO A 45 -4.17 -18.90 1.50
N TRP A 46 -4.49 -19.98 0.80
CA TRP A 46 -5.89 -20.34 0.55
C TRP A 46 -6.69 -20.57 1.86
N GLN A 47 -6.03 -20.98 2.95
CA GLN A 47 -6.67 -21.20 4.24
C GLN A 47 -6.99 -19.88 4.92
N TYR A 48 -6.02 -18.99 5.07
CA TYR A 48 -6.25 -17.73 5.76
C TYR A 48 -6.95 -16.68 4.90
N PHE A 49 -7.17 -16.93 3.60
CA PHE A 49 -8.09 -16.13 2.76
C PHE A 49 -9.52 -16.69 2.67
N GLY A 50 -9.70 -18.01 2.81
CA GLY A 50 -10.98 -18.67 2.46
C GLY A 50 -11.59 -19.57 3.54
N VAL A 51 -10.83 -19.96 4.57
CA VAL A 51 -11.30 -20.83 5.66
C VAL A 51 -11.53 -19.97 6.90
N ARG A 52 -12.82 -19.75 7.23
CA ARG A 52 -13.26 -18.91 8.34
C ARG A 52 -12.57 -19.26 9.66
N GLU A 53 -12.45 -20.55 9.95
CA GLU A 53 -11.84 -21.04 11.19
C GLU A 53 -10.38 -20.64 11.30
N VAL A 54 -9.66 -20.55 10.18
CA VAL A 54 -8.25 -20.13 10.14
C VAL A 54 -8.14 -18.61 10.18
N MET A 55 -9.00 -17.89 9.46
CA MET A 55 -9.07 -16.42 9.52
C MET A 55 -9.24 -15.91 10.96
N LEU A 56 -10.16 -16.51 11.71
CA LEU A 56 -10.43 -16.15 13.11
C LEU A 56 -9.26 -16.43 14.05
N ARG A 57 -8.29 -17.28 13.66
CA ARG A 57 -7.07 -17.55 14.44
C ARG A 57 -6.03 -16.44 14.32
N GLN A 58 -6.02 -15.72 13.20
CA GLN A 58 -5.07 -14.63 12.97
C GLN A 58 -5.47 -13.39 13.78
N SER A 59 -6.76 -13.04 13.76
CA SER A 59 -7.33 -12.00 14.58
C SER A 59 -8.81 -12.27 14.81
N TYR A 60 -9.24 -12.22 16.08
CA TYR A 60 -10.66 -12.32 16.43
C TYR A 60 -11.45 -11.05 16.12
N ALA A 61 -10.77 -9.92 15.89
CA ALA A 61 -11.37 -8.61 15.76
C ALA A 61 -11.38 -8.07 14.32
N HIS A 62 -10.51 -8.59 13.44
CA HIS A 62 -10.26 -8.02 12.13
C HIS A 62 -10.13 -9.09 11.04
N ILE A 63 -10.52 -8.75 9.82
CA ILE A 63 -10.29 -9.59 8.63
C ILE A 63 -9.13 -8.98 7.85
N THR A 64 -7.92 -9.51 8.07
CA THR A 64 -6.67 -8.98 7.52
C THR A 64 -5.76 -10.07 6.95
N PRO A 65 -6.24 -10.90 6.00
CA PRO A 65 -5.45 -12.00 5.43
C PRO A 65 -4.15 -11.52 4.78
N TRP A 66 -4.13 -10.28 4.27
CA TRP A 66 -2.92 -9.68 3.70
C TRP A 66 -1.80 -9.48 4.74
N ASN A 67 -2.13 -9.41 6.02
CA ASN A 67 -1.13 -9.24 7.07
C ASN A 67 -0.29 -10.51 7.24
N ALA A 68 -0.88 -11.69 7.13
CA ALA A 68 -0.13 -12.94 7.05
C ALA A 68 0.65 -13.00 5.72
N LEU A 69 -0.03 -12.73 4.60
CA LEU A 69 0.58 -12.77 3.26
C LEU A 69 1.81 -11.85 3.14
N PHE A 70 1.83 -10.71 3.82
CA PHE A 70 2.97 -9.79 3.85
C PHE A 70 4.27 -10.50 4.25
N TYR A 71 4.25 -11.31 5.30
CA TYR A 71 5.42 -12.09 5.73
C TYR A 71 5.70 -13.23 4.75
N GLU A 72 4.65 -13.92 4.28
CA GLU A 72 4.81 -15.08 3.41
C GLU A 72 5.44 -14.73 2.06
N ILE A 73 5.12 -13.56 1.49
CA ILE A 73 5.72 -13.06 0.24
C ILE A 73 7.25 -13.00 0.35
N GLY A 74 7.78 -12.58 1.50
CA GLY A 74 9.22 -12.40 1.71
C GLY A 74 9.98 -13.70 1.99
N LEU A 75 9.32 -14.72 2.54
CA LEU A 75 9.98 -15.96 2.98
C LEU A 75 10.79 -16.68 1.88
N PRO A 76 10.30 -16.84 0.64
CA PRO A 76 11.08 -17.49 -0.42
C PRO A 76 12.37 -16.75 -0.82
N TRP A 77 12.43 -15.43 -0.58
CA TRP A 77 13.53 -14.58 -1.04
C TRP A 77 14.52 -14.25 0.07
N PHE A 78 14.02 -14.03 1.28
CA PHE A 78 14.80 -13.53 2.42
C PHE A 78 14.91 -14.56 3.54
N GLY A 79 14.13 -15.65 3.48
CA GLY A 79 14.00 -16.57 4.60
C GLY A 79 13.60 -15.84 5.88
N LEU A 80 14.24 -16.18 6.99
CA LEU A 80 14.04 -15.55 8.30
C LEU A 80 14.93 -14.31 8.54
N ASP A 81 15.64 -13.81 7.54
CA ASP A 81 16.41 -12.57 7.64
C ASP A 81 15.47 -11.35 7.58
N ALA A 82 15.16 -10.79 8.76
CA ALA A 82 14.29 -9.62 8.91
C ALA A 82 14.70 -8.43 8.02
N ARG A 83 15.98 -8.29 7.67
CA ARG A 83 16.49 -7.18 6.84
C ARG A 83 15.78 -7.14 5.49
N GLY A 84 15.58 -8.29 4.86
CA GLY A 84 14.90 -8.37 3.57
C GLY A 84 13.43 -7.97 3.65
N HIS A 85 12.74 -8.36 4.73
CA HIS A 85 11.36 -7.98 5.00
C HIS A 85 11.21 -6.48 5.28
N HIS A 86 12.17 -5.87 5.98
CA HIS A 86 12.21 -4.41 6.16
C HIS A 86 12.46 -3.68 4.83
N VAL A 87 13.40 -4.16 4.00
CA VAL A 87 13.60 -3.61 2.64
C VAL A 87 12.32 -3.71 1.82
N HIS A 88 11.60 -4.83 1.89
CA HIS A 88 10.31 -5.00 1.23
C HIS A 88 9.27 -3.97 1.69
N LEU A 89 9.16 -3.71 3.00
CA LEU A 89 8.30 -2.66 3.53
C LEU A 89 8.68 -1.27 2.99
N LEU A 90 9.97 -0.94 2.94
CA LEU A 90 10.44 0.34 2.39
C LEU A 90 10.11 0.48 0.90
N VAL A 91 10.19 -0.61 0.13
CA VAL A 91 9.76 -0.63 -1.29
C VAL A 91 8.26 -0.33 -1.40
N VAL A 92 7.42 -0.86 -0.51
CA VAL A 92 5.98 -0.58 -0.49
C VAL A 92 5.71 0.90 -0.16
N LEU A 93 6.42 1.48 0.81
CA LEU A 93 6.31 2.91 1.15
C LEU A 93 6.75 3.80 -0.02
N TRP A 94 7.87 3.47 -0.66
CA TRP A 94 8.33 4.17 -1.87
C TRP A 94 7.30 4.09 -3.00
N ALA A 95 6.76 2.90 -3.27
CA ALA A 95 5.73 2.70 -4.28
C ALA A 95 4.45 3.51 -3.95
N THR A 96 4.08 3.60 -2.68
CA THR A 96 2.95 4.41 -2.21
C THR A 96 3.18 5.90 -2.45
N ALA A 97 4.39 6.40 -2.17
CA ALA A 97 4.76 7.78 -2.46
C ALA A 97 4.71 8.08 -3.96
N LEU A 98 5.22 7.17 -4.79
CA LEU A 98 5.20 7.30 -6.25
C LEU A 98 3.77 7.26 -6.82
N ALA A 99 2.93 6.35 -6.32
CA ALA A 99 1.52 6.27 -6.70
C ALA A 99 0.76 7.54 -6.26
N SER A 100 1.09 8.08 -5.09
CA SER A 100 0.49 9.33 -4.57
C SER A 100 0.88 10.53 -5.42
N PHE A 101 2.14 10.62 -5.82
CA PHE A 101 2.60 11.61 -6.79
C PHE A 101 1.83 11.51 -8.11
N ALA A 102 1.65 10.30 -8.65
CA ALA A 102 0.89 10.07 -9.88
C ALA A 102 -0.59 10.42 -9.76
N LEU A 103 -1.19 10.14 -8.60
CA LEU A 103 -2.56 10.55 -8.27
C LEU A 103 -2.68 12.08 -8.21
N LEU A 104 -1.82 12.74 -7.45
CA LEU A 104 -1.84 14.20 -7.28
C LEU A 104 -1.62 14.95 -8.60
N GLN A 105 -0.79 14.42 -9.51
CA GLN A 105 -0.57 15.00 -10.84
C GLN A 105 -1.83 15.07 -11.72
N ARG A 106 -2.94 14.41 -11.33
CA ARG A 106 -4.22 14.57 -12.03
C ARG A 106 -4.86 15.92 -11.80
N TRP A 107 -4.47 16.63 -10.73
CA TRP A 107 -5.03 17.94 -10.36
C TRP A 107 -3.98 19.03 -10.16
N LEU A 108 -2.75 18.65 -9.81
CA LEU A 108 -1.69 19.56 -9.42
C LEU A 108 -0.53 19.53 -10.42
N HIS A 109 0.21 20.63 -10.52
CA HIS A 109 1.49 20.66 -11.22
C HIS A 109 2.55 19.82 -10.48
N VAL A 110 3.66 19.54 -11.17
CA VAL A 110 4.71 18.62 -10.71
C VAL A 110 5.26 18.95 -9.31
N VAL A 111 5.50 20.23 -9.01
CA VAL A 111 6.10 20.66 -7.74
C VAL A 111 5.16 20.38 -6.55
N PRO A 112 3.91 20.87 -6.51
CA PRO A 112 3.00 20.55 -5.40
C PRO A 112 2.64 19.07 -5.32
N ALA A 113 2.57 18.34 -6.44
CA ALA A 113 2.39 16.89 -6.40
C ALA A 113 3.59 16.17 -5.74
N LEU A 114 4.81 16.60 -6.05
CA LEU A 114 6.03 16.06 -5.45
C LEU A 114 6.10 16.41 -3.97
N ALA A 115 5.75 17.64 -3.60
CA ALA A 115 5.67 18.07 -2.21
C ALA A 115 4.73 17.18 -1.39
N GLY A 116 3.56 16.80 -1.93
CA GLY A 116 2.65 15.86 -1.28
C GLY A 116 3.25 14.47 -1.04
N ALA A 117 3.97 13.92 -2.03
CA ALA A 117 4.65 12.63 -1.88
C ALA A 117 5.84 12.67 -0.89
N VAL A 118 6.59 13.77 -0.89
CA VAL A 118 7.67 14.02 0.09
C VAL A 118 7.11 14.16 1.49
N LEU A 119 6.03 14.93 1.66
CA LEU A 119 5.34 15.07 2.94
C LEU A 119 4.87 13.72 3.44
N PHE A 120 4.21 12.90 2.60
CA PHE A 120 3.84 11.55 2.98
C PHE A 120 5.01 10.75 3.57
N LEU A 121 6.18 10.75 2.93
CA LEU A 121 7.35 10.03 3.44
C LEU A 121 7.92 10.64 4.74
N ALA A 122 7.82 11.96 4.92
CA ALA A 122 8.35 12.67 6.08
C ALA A 122 7.41 12.71 7.29
N MET A 123 6.13 12.34 7.11
CA MET A 123 5.13 12.38 8.18
C MET A 123 5.44 11.36 9.30
N PRO A 124 5.26 11.73 10.59
CA PRO A 124 5.55 10.81 11.71
C PRO A 124 4.81 9.46 11.65
N PRO A 125 3.53 9.37 11.24
CA PRO A 125 2.87 8.09 11.03
C PRO A 125 3.60 7.16 10.05
N THR A 126 4.15 7.71 8.96
CA THR A 126 4.91 6.93 7.98
C THR A 126 6.23 6.44 8.56
N ALA A 127 6.89 7.26 9.40
CA ALA A 127 8.09 6.84 10.12
C ALA A 127 7.81 5.68 11.09
N VAL A 128 6.67 5.70 11.79
CA VAL A 128 6.25 4.59 12.65
C VAL A 128 5.98 3.33 11.83
N VAL A 129 5.18 3.44 10.75
CA VAL A 129 4.86 2.32 9.86
C VAL A 129 6.14 1.71 9.29
N GLY A 130 7.07 2.53 8.80
CA GLY A 130 8.32 2.08 8.19
C GLY A 130 9.23 1.29 9.13
N GLN A 131 9.03 1.35 10.44
CA GLN A 131 9.82 0.63 11.44
C GLN A 131 9.17 -0.68 11.93
N LEU A 132 7.90 -0.92 11.56
CA LEU A 132 7.07 -1.98 12.14
C LEU A 132 6.52 -2.90 11.04
N LEU A 133 7.13 -4.07 10.86
CA LEU A 133 6.71 -5.06 9.85
C LEU A 133 5.25 -5.50 10.03
N MET A 134 4.77 -5.65 11.27
CA MET A 134 3.36 -5.93 11.58
C MET A 134 2.36 -4.91 11.02
N THR A 135 2.83 -3.73 10.59
CA THR A 135 2.00 -2.72 9.95
C THR A 135 2.07 -2.75 8.41
N GLY A 136 2.80 -3.70 7.82
CA GLY A 136 3.01 -3.80 6.38
C GLY A 136 1.71 -3.92 5.57
N HIS A 137 0.68 -4.57 6.12
CA HIS A 137 -0.65 -4.62 5.50
C HIS A 137 -1.31 -3.25 5.38
N TYR A 138 -1.10 -2.32 6.32
CA TYR A 138 -1.59 -0.94 6.17
C TYR A 138 -0.85 -0.21 5.03
N ALA A 139 0.46 -0.42 4.90
CA ALA A 139 1.22 0.18 3.81
C ALA A 139 0.72 -0.33 2.44
N TYR A 140 0.48 -1.64 2.32
CA TYR A 140 -0.14 -2.24 1.13
C TYR A 140 -1.56 -1.72 0.87
N GLY A 141 -2.40 -1.66 1.91
CA GLY A 141 -3.76 -1.18 1.77
C GLY A 141 -3.82 0.28 1.32
N LEU A 142 -2.90 1.12 1.80
CA LEU A 142 -2.75 2.50 1.33
C LEU A 142 -2.28 2.56 -0.12
N LEU A 143 -1.25 1.79 -0.51
CA LEU A 143 -0.80 1.68 -1.90
C LEU A 143 -1.96 1.33 -2.83
N PHE A 144 -2.69 0.26 -2.51
CA PHE A 144 -3.82 -0.19 -3.30
C PHE A 144 -4.96 0.83 -3.31
N SER A 145 -5.23 1.53 -2.20
CA SER A 145 -6.22 2.60 -2.16
C SER A 145 -5.86 3.74 -3.11
N VAL A 146 -4.59 4.18 -3.11
CA VAL A 146 -4.10 5.24 -4.00
C VAL A 146 -4.16 4.81 -5.46
N LEU A 147 -3.77 3.57 -5.77
CA LEU A 147 -3.89 3.01 -7.13
C LEU A 147 -5.36 2.90 -7.58
N SER A 148 -6.26 2.49 -6.68
CA SER A 148 -7.69 2.43 -6.93
C SER A 148 -8.25 3.82 -7.28
N LEU A 149 -7.94 4.84 -6.46
CA LEU A 149 -8.32 6.22 -6.73
C LEU A 149 -7.74 6.74 -8.04
N HIS A 150 -6.48 6.41 -8.36
CA HIS A 150 -5.85 6.82 -9.60
C HIS A 150 -6.54 6.19 -10.83
N CYS A 151 -6.88 4.91 -10.76
CA CYS A 151 -7.60 4.21 -11.83
C CYS A 151 -9.04 4.72 -11.97
N PHE A 152 -9.74 4.95 -10.86
CA PHE A 152 -11.08 5.53 -10.84
C PHE A 152 -11.09 6.93 -11.44
N ALA A 153 -10.14 7.78 -11.08
CA ALA A 153 -9.99 9.08 -11.72
C ALA A 153 -9.75 8.99 -13.24
N GLY A 154 -9.20 7.87 -13.71
CA GLY A 154 -9.05 7.53 -15.12
C GLY A 154 -10.34 7.16 -15.84
N THR A 155 -11.34 6.59 -15.15
CA THR A 155 -12.64 6.26 -15.77
C THR A 155 -13.39 7.52 -16.17
N LEU A 156 -13.25 8.59 -15.38
CA LEU A 156 -13.92 9.87 -15.62
C LEU A 156 -13.32 10.65 -16.81
N GLN A 157 -12.09 10.31 -17.22
CA GLN A 157 -11.35 11.04 -18.27
C GLN A 157 -11.20 10.25 -19.57
N ARG A 158 -11.45 8.94 -19.56
CA ARG A 158 -11.26 8.05 -20.71
C ARG A 158 -12.45 7.12 -20.88
N SER A 159 -12.93 7.00 -22.12
CA SER A 159 -13.93 6.01 -22.49
C SER A 159 -13.36 4.59 -22.34
N GLY A 160 -14.08 3.69 -21.64
CA GLY A 160 -13.76 2.26 -21.57
C GLY A 160 -13.78 1.66 -20.16
N ALA A 161 -14.05 0.36 -20.05
CA ALA A 161 -14.23 -0.33 -18.77
C ALA A 161 -12.92 -0.68 -18.04
N ARG A 162 -11.77 -0.66 -18.73
CA ARG A 162 -10.48 -1.11 -18.16
C ARG A 162 -10.08 -0.34 -16.88
N PRO A 163 -10.13 0.99 -16.82
CA PRO A 163 -9.78 1.71 -15.60
C PRO A 163 -10.74 1.41 -14.45
N ALA A 164 -12.02 1.11 -14.74
CA ALA A 164 -13.01 0.75 -13.74
C ALA A 164 -12.71 -0.63 -13.12
N TRP A 165 -12.39 -1.61 -13.97
CA TRP A 165 -11.95 -2.93 -13.50
C TRP A 165 -10.68 -2.87 -12.66
N LEU A 166 -9.69 -2.08 -13.07
CA LEU A 166 -8.47 -1.90 -12.29
C LEU A 166 -8.74 -1.19 -10.95
N ALA A 167 -9.63 -0.18 -10.93
CA ALA A 167 -10.02 0.49 -9.70
C ALA A 167 -10.72 -0.45 -8.72
N ALA A 168 -11.65 -1.26 -9.20
CA ALA A 168 -12.35 -2.28 -8.41
C ALA A 168 -11.40 -3.35 -7.89
N PHE A 169 -10.47 -3.83 -8.74
CA PHE A 169 -9.45 -4.79 -8.35
C PHE A 169 -8.56 -4.27 -7.21
N PHE A 170 -7.97 -3.08 -7.37
CA PHE A 170 -7.15 -2.50 -6.31
C PHE A 170 -7.96 -2.18 -5.05
N TYR A 171 -9.22 -1.76 -5.17
CA TYR A 171 -10.09 -1.56 -4.01
C TYR A 171 -10.33 -2.86 -3.25
N ALA A 172 -10.60 -3.97 -3.96
CA ALA A 172 -10.75 -5.28 -3.35
C ALA A 172 -9.47 -5.71 -2.61
N LEU A 173 -8.29 -5.50 -3.22
CA LEU A 173 -7.01 -5.75 -2.55
C LEU A 173 -6.83 -4.89 -1.30
N ALA A 174 -7.18 -3.60 -1.35
CA ALA A 174 -7.11 -2.72 -0.18
C ALA A 174 -8.01 -3.22 0.97
N CYS A 175 -9.21 -3.68 0.66
CA CYS A 175 -10.13 -4.24 1.66
C CYS A 175 -9.60 -5.54 2.28
N LEU A 176 -8.88 -6.38 1.51
CA LEU A 176 -8.22 -7.58 2.02
C LEU A 176 -7.01 -7.24 2.91
N CYS A 177 -6.45 -6.04 2.78
CA CYS A 177 -5.43 -5.55 3.69
C CYS A 177 -6.01 -5.20 5.06
N LYS A 178 -7.08 -4.39 5.09
CA LYS A 178 -7.81 -4.04 6.31
C LYS A 178 -9.18 -3.45 6.01
N GLU A 179 -10.13 -3.70 6.91
CA GLU A 179 -11.48 -3.15 6.84
C GLU A 179 -11.52 -1.61 6.90
N LEU A 180 -10.46 -0.98 7.42
CA LEU A 180 -10.29 0.49 7.40
C LEU A 180 -10.36 1.08 5.98
N TYR A 181 -10.06 0.29 4.93
CA TYR A 181 -10.14 0.74 3.55
C TYR A 181 -11.52 0.60 2.91
N VAL A 182 -12.49 -0.06 3.57
CA VAL A 182 -13.86 -0.20 3.04
C VAL A 182 -14.51 1.16 2.77
N PRO A 183 -14.42 2.18 3.64
CA PRO A 183 -14.99 3.50 3.40
C PRO A 183 -14.35 4.28 2.24
N LEU A 184 -13.31 3.77 1.57
CA LEU A 184 -12.68 4.44 0.42
C LEU A 184 -13.68 4.79 -0.69
N VAL A 185 -14.73 3.99 -0.87
CA VAL A 185 -15.81 4.28 -1.83
C VAL A 185 -16.51 5.62 -1.55
N LEU A 186 -16.54 6.08 -0.30
CA LEU A 186 -17.11 7.40 0.04
C LEU A 186 -16.18 8.53 -0.41
N VAL A 187 -14.87 8.30 -0.45
CA VAL A 187 -13.87 9.27 -0.93
C VAL A 187 -14.04 9.51 -2.44
N THR A 188 -14.43 8.50 -3.22
CA THR A 188 -14.64 8.67 -4.66
C THR A 188 -15.78 9.65 -4.97
N LEU A 189 -16.79 9.75 -4.09
CA LEU A 189 -17.88 10.73 -4.18
C LEU A 189 -17.40 12.17 -4.00
N ALA A 190 -16.29 12.39 -3.31
CA ALA A 190 -15.73 13.72 -3.03
C ALA A 190 -14.64 14.18 -4.02
N LEU A 191 -14.15 13.29 -4.90
CA LEU A 191 -13.06 13.64 -5.83
C LEU A 191 -13.45 14.79 -6.77
N PRO A 192 -12.65 15.83 -6.98
CA PRO A 192 -13.04 16.98 -7.82
C PRO A 192 -12.82 16.66 -9.32
N LEU A 193 -13.57 15.71 -9.88
CA LEU A 193 -13.32 15.19 -11.24
C LEU A 193 -14.52 15.23 -12.20
N ALA A 194 -15.77 15.25 -11.71
CA ALA A 194 -16.97 15.35 -12.55
C ALA A 194 -18.24 15.67 -11.72
N ASP A 195 -19.34 16.05 -12.38
CA ASP A 195 -20.66 16.13 -11.76
C ASP A 195 -21.09 14.78 -11.15
N VAL A 196 -21.91 14.80 -10.09
CA VAL A 196 -22.37 13.59 -9.37
C VAL A 196 -22.98 12.54 -10.31
N ARG A 197 -23.63 12.96 -11.40
CA ARG A 197 -24.25 12.08 -12.41
C ARG A 197 -23.26 11.26 -13.24
N ALA A 198 -22.01 11.70 -13.35
CA ALA A 198 -20.96 10.94 -14.06
C ALA A 198 -20.29 9.88 -13.17
N ARG A 199 -20.68 9.79 -11.89
CA ARG A 199 -20.04 8.96 -10.87
C ARG A 199 -20.86 7.72 -10.48
N LEU A 200 -22.15 7.69 -10.82
CA LEU A 200 -23.11 6.61 -10.58
C LEU A 200 -23.42 5.91 -11.90
#